data_AF-A0A8H3B7V5-F1
#
_entry.id   AF-A0A8H3B7V5-F1
#
_cell.length_a   1.000
_cell.length_b   1.000
_cell.length_c   1.000
_cell.angle_alpha   90.00
_cell.angle_beta   90.00
_cell.angle_gamma   90.00
#
_symmetry.space_group_name_H-M   'P 1'
#
loop_
_entity.id
_entity.type
_entity.pdbx_description
1 polymer ?
#
loop_
_entity_poly.entity_id
_entity_poly.type
_entity_poly.pdbx_seq_one_letter_code
_entity_poly.pdbx_strand_id
1 'polypeptide(L)'
;MSIWIPHLIYFWVSIVALCIAPFMFNPHQFSFGDFIIDYREFLRWMSRGNSRSHSNSWIGYCRLSRTQITGYKKKKLGHPSEKLSSDVPRAGWRTVLLGEILFPTAMAVMLTIAYMFVKSFPDQNGNAPASPLVRIAVISLGPVVWNSVVLLALFFVSLFMGPMMKNSCPKFGATIAFIAHMLSVIGMIGFFEFLWFLEFWDASHAVLGLIAVIAIQRAVHKILISIFLTREFKHDETNRAWWTGTWYGRGLGTHAMSQPAREFVVKTIELSLWSGDFVLCHFLLMILLPLTLIPFVDTLHSTMLFWLRPSKQIRAPLYSIKQKRQRRKIIFKYGLVYFLSVAIFVGLVVGPALFREYIHFNCTFCNSI
;
A
#
# COMPACT_ATOMS: atom_id res chain seq x y z
N MET A 1 -23.13 2.07 25.45
CA MET A 1 -22.59 1.10 26.44
C MET A 1 -22.07 -0.17 25.74
N SER A 2 -21.02 -0.06 24.93
CA SER A 2 -20.41 -1.20 24.19
C SER A 2 -19.01 -1.58 24.69
N ILE A 3 -18.51 -0.90 25.72
CA ILE A 3 -17.15 -1.09 26.28
C ILE A 3 -17.01 -2.38 27.12
N TRP A 4 -18.11 -3.04 27.50
CA TRP A 4 -18.11 -4.17 28.44
C TRP A 4 -18.54 -5.51 27.82
N ILE A 5 -18.13 -5.80 26.58
CA ILE A 5 -18.20 -7.18 26.05
C ILE A 5 -16.80 -7.79 26.17
N PRO A 6 -16.55 -8.73 27.10
CA PRO A 6 -15.22 -9.31 27.31
C PRO A 6 -14.56 -9.88 26.05
N HIS A 7 -15.37 -10.37 25.10
CA HIS A 7 -14.87 -10.87 23.81
C HIS A 7 -14.26 -9.77 22.92
N LEU A 8 -14.71 -8.51 23.04
CA LEU A 8 -14.08 -7.40 22.33
C LEU A 8 -12.67 -7.12 22.84
N ILE A 9 -12.39 -7.34 24.13
CA ILE A 9 -11.03 -7.21 24.68
C ILE A 9 -10.10 -8.22 24.02
N TYR A 10 -10.52 -9.48 23.92
CA TYR A 10 -9.74 -10.53 23.24
C TYR A 10 -9.50 -10.20 21.76
N PHE A 11 -10.51 -9.67 21.07
CA PHE A 11 -10.37 -9.19 19.70
C PHE A 11 -9.29 -8.11 19.60
N TRP A 12 -9.36 -7.05 20.41
CA TRP A 12 -8.39 -5.96 20.36
C TRP A 12 -6.98 -6.39 20.73
N VAL A 13 -6.82 -7.25 21.75
CA VAL A 13 -5.51 -7.83 22.10
C VAL A 13 -4.93 -8.62 20.93
N SER A 14 -5.75 -9.43 20.26
CA SER A 14 -5.31 -10.22 19.10
C SER A 14 -4.92 -9.35 17.91
N ILE A 15 -5.68 -8.30 17.62
CA ILE A 15 -5.39 -7.35 16.54
C ILE A 15 -4.08 -6.59 16.84
N VAL A 16 -3.93 -6.05 18.05
CA VAL A 16 -2.71 -5.34 18.45
C VAL A 16 -1.50 -6.28 18.40
N ALA A 17 -1.65 -7.53 18.83
CA ALA A 17 -0.59 -8.54 18.71
C ALA A 17 -0.19 -8.78 17.25
N LEU A 18 -1.15 -8.90 16.32
CA LEU A 18 -0.87 -9.04 14.88
C LEU A 18 -0.17 -7.82 14.30
N CYS A 19 -0.50 -6.61 14.74
CA CYS A 19 0.17 -5.39 14.31
C CYS A 19 1.62 -5.30 14.80
N ILE A 20 1.91 -5.78 16.03
CA ILE A 20 3.24 -5.71 16.63
C ILE A 20 4.13 -6.91 16.23
N ALA A 21 3.56 -8.07 15.93
CA ALA A 21 4.29 -9.31 15.64
C ALA A 21 5.41 -9.17 14.58
N PRO A 22 5.23 -8.46 13.45
CA PRO A 22 6.31 -8.26 12.47
C PRO A 22 7.54 -7.53 13.02
N PHE A 23 7.36 -6.76 14.10
CA PHE A 23 8.35 -5.85 14.69
C PHE A 23 8.99 -6.42 15.95
N MET A 24 8.24 -7.21 16.72
CA MET A 24 8.70 -7.82 17.98
C MET A 24 9.95 -8.70 17.79
N PHE A 25 10.13 -9.29 16.62
CA PHE A 25 11.27 -10.16 16.35
C PHE A 25 12.53 -9.40 15.87
N ASN A 26 12.53 -8.07 15.91
CA ASN A 26 13.73 -7.27 15.65
C ASN A 26 14.23 -6.65 16.97
N PRO A 27 15.41 -7.04 17.49
CA PRO A 27 15.89 -6.62 18.81
C PRO A 27 16.12 -5.10 18.94
N HIS A 28 16.33 -4.39 17.83
CA HIS A 28 16.59 -2.95 17.84
C HIS A 28 15.37 -2.10 17.49
N GLN A 29 14.22 -2.73 17.21
CA GLN A 29 13.05 -2.07 16.66
C GLN A 29 12.41 -1.02 17.58
N PHE A 30 12.59 -1.17 18.91
CA PHE A 30 12.02 -0.26 19.90
C PHE A 30 12.97 0.86 20.34
N SER A 31 14.21 0.90 19.85
CA SER A 31 15.10 2.06 20.00
C SER A 31 14.56 3.20 19.14
N PHE A 32 14.18 4.33 19.75
CA PHE A 32 13.60 5.47 19.03
C PHE A 32 14.49 5.96 17.87
N GLY A 33 15.81 6.00 18.08
CA GLY A 33 16.74 6.44 17.05
C GLY A 33 16.80 5.47 15.85
N ASP A 34 16.69 4.17 16.10
CA ASP A 34 16.68 3.15 15.04
C ASP A 34 15.31 3.08 14.36
N PHE A 35 14.21 3.22 15.11
CA PHE A 35 12.85 3.34 14.58
C PHE A 35 12.72 4.45 13.51
N ILE A 36 13.26 5.65 13.76
CA ILE A 36 13.24 6.74 12.77
C ILE A 36 14.17 6.45 11.57
N ILE A 37 15.27 5.74 11.77
CA ILE A 37 16.16 5.33 10.66
C ILE A 37 15.47 4.27 9.78
N ASP A 38 14.73 3.36 10.38
CA ASP A 38 13.93 2.36 9.68
C ASP A 38 12.80 3.02 8.90
N TYR A 39 12.13 4.04 9.45
CA TYR A 39 11.15 4.85 8.72
C TYR A 39 11.75 5.45 7.44
N ARG A 40 12.97 5.97 7.50
CA ARG A 40 13.68 6.45 6.30
C ARG A 40 13.93 5.34 5.28
N GLU A 41 14.38 4.16 5.71
CA GLU A 41 14.62 3.06 4.78
C GLU A 41 13.30 2.51 4.21
N PHE A 42 12.20 2.51 4.96
CA PHE A 42 10.86 2.25 4.46
C PHE A 42 10.48 3.22 3.33
N LEU A 43 10.57 4.54 3.55
CA LEU A 43 10.25 5.53 2.51
C LEU A 43 11.10 5.34 1.25
N ARG A 44 12.37 4.98 1.42
CA ARG A 44 13.27 4.69 0.31
C ARG A 44 12.91 3.41 -0.40
N TRP A 45 12.57 2.36 0.32
CA TRP A 45 12.16 1.08 -0.24
C TRP A 45 10.88 1.23 -1.07
N MET A 46 9.91 2.03 -0.59
CA MET A 46 8.68 2.38 -1.32
C MET A 46 8.96 3.20 -2.59
N SER A 47 10.02 4.01 -2.63
CA SER A 47 10.29 4.95 -3.72
C SER A 47 11.36 4.48 -4.73
N ARG A 48 12.13 3.42 -4.40
CA ARG A 48 13.20 2.86 -5.25
C ARG A 48 12.61 1.95 -6.35
N GLY A 49 13.38 1.75 -7.42
CA GLY A 49 13.03 0.79 -8.49
C GLY A 49 12.28 1.37 -9.69
N ASN A 50 11.82 2.63 -9.64
CA ASN A 50 11.07 3.24 -10.76
C ASN A 50 11.96 3.79 -11.89
N SER A 51 13.15 4.31 -11.58
CA SER A 51 14.08 4.88 -12.57
C SER A 51 15.29 3.99 -12.86
N ARG A 52 15.75 3.28 -11.83
CA ARG A 52 16.84 2.32 -11.86
C ARG A 52 16.41 1.10 -11.07
N SER A 53 16.66 -0.06 -11.65
CA SER A 53 16.37 -1.35 -11.02
C SER A 53 17.19 -1.50 -9.75
N HIS A 54 16.53 -1.94 -8.67
CA HIS A 54 17.14 -2.05 -7.36
C HIS A 54 16.59 -3.31 -6.69
N SER A 55 17.50 -4.16 -6.18
CA SER A 55 17.16 -5.43 -5.52
C SER A 55 16.19 -5.23 -4.35
N ASN A 56 16.47 -4.24 -3.50
CA ASN A 56 15.65 -3.90 -2.36
C ASN A 56 14.71 -2.75 -2.72
N SER A 57 13.61 -3.06 -3.40
CA SER A 57 12.56 -2.09 -3.74
C SER A 57 11.18 -2.72 -3.60
N TRP A 58 10.18 -1.92 -3.24
CA TRP A 58 8.78 -2.37 -3.14
C TRP A 58 8.29 -2.92 -4.47
N ILE A 59 8.61 -2.24 -5.58
CA ILE A 59 8.26 -2.70 -6.92
C ILE A 59 8.89 -4.06 -7.25
N GLY A 60 10.13 -4.31 -6.83
CA GLY A 60 10.79 -5.61 -6.97
C GLY A 60 10.07 -6.72 -6.19
N TYR A 61 9.60 -6.41 -4.98
CA TYR A 61 8.79 -7.32 -4.16
C TYR A 61 7.45 -7.64 -4.82
N CYS A 62 6.71 -6.64 -5.29
CA CYS A 62 5.43 -6.85 -5.97
C CYS A 62 5.59 -7.64 -7.28
N ARG A 63 6.65 -7.35 -8.03
CA ARG A 63 7.00 -8.10 -9.22
C ARG A 63 7.28 -9.56 -8.88
N LEU A 64 8.08 -9.83 -7.84
CA LEU A 64 8.35 -11.19 -7.38
C LEU A 64 7.06 -11.92 -6.99
N SER A 65 6.21 -11.30 -6.16
CA SER A 65 4.92 -11.87 -5.75
C SER A 65 4.03 -12.19 -6.96
N ARG A 66 3.95 -11.29 -7.94
CA ARG A 66 3.20 -11.50 -9.17
C ARG A 66 3.77 -12.62 -10.04
N THR A 67 5.11 -12.72 -10.14
CA THR A 67 5.76 -13.78 -10.92
C THR A 67 5.48 -15.17 -10.38
N GLN A 68 5.17 -15.33 -9.08
CA GLN A 68 4.72 -16.61 -8.52
C GLN A 68 3.40 -17.09 -9.16
N ILE A 69 2.54 -16.17 -9.58
CA ILE A 69 1.25 -16.46 -10.23
C ILE A 69 1.41 -16.56 -11.75
N THR A 70 2.06 -15.57 -12.39
CA THR A 70 2.10 -15.48 -13.85
C THR A 70 3.26 -16.27 -14.47
N GLY A 71 4.35 -16.47 -13.73
CA GLY A 71 5.60 -17.05 -14.21
C GLY A 71 6.43 -16.13 -15.13
N TYR A 72 7.64 -16.56 -15.45
CA TYR A 72 8.55 -15.85 -16.36
C TYR A 72 8.39 -16.28 -17.83
N LYS A 73 8.61 -15.34 -18.75
CA LYS A 73 8.81 -15.62 -20.18
C LYS A 73 10.10 -16.42 -20.37
N LYS A 74 10.13 -17.30 -21.37
CA LYS A 74 11.32 -18.08 -21.72
C LYS A 74 12.49 -17.13 -22.02
N LYS A 75 13.68 -17.47 -21.51
CA LYS A 75 14.90 -16.66 -21.67
C LYS A 75 15.32 -16.66 -23.15
N LYS A 76 15.56 -15.48 -23.72
CA LYS A 76 16.30 -15.33 -24.99
C LYS A 76 17.80 -15.20 -24.66
N LEU A 77 18.67 -15.88 -25.40
CA LEU A 77 20.12 -15.77 -25.22
C LEU A 77 20.59 -14.32 -25.45
N GLY A 78 21.60 -13.88 -24.70
CA GLY A 78 22.26 -12.57 -24.88
C GLY A 78 21.80 -11.43 -23.96
N HIS A 79 20.71 -11.58 -23.20
CA HIS A 79 20.28 -10.55 -22.24
C HIS A 79 20.75 -10.87 -20.80
N PRO A 80 21.30 -9.87 -20.06
CA PRO A 80 21.67 -10.06 -18.67
C PRO A 80 20.41 -10.41 -17.86
N SER A 81 20.42 -11.58 -17.23
CA SER A 81 19.38 -11.95 -16.27
C SER A 81 19.65 -11.19 -14.98
N GLU A 82 18.65 -10.50 -14.45
CA GLU A 82 18.72 -10.05 -13.06
C GLU A 82 18.90 -11.30 -12.18
N LYS A 83 19.90 -11.27 -11.29
CA LYS A 83 20.24 -12.38 -10.38
C LYS A 83 19.22 -12.51 -9.22
N LEU A 84 18.09 -11.81 -9.29
CA LEU A 84 17.21 -11.59 -8.13
C LEU A 84 16.22 -12.73 -7.87
N SER A 85 16.01 -13.65 -8.81
CA SER A 85 15.13 -14.80 -8.57
C SER A 85 15.60 -16.06 -9.27
N SER A 86 15.63 -17.16 -8.53
CA SER A 86 15.60 -18.51 -9.10
C SER A 86 14.35 -18.65 -9.99
N ASP A 87 14.41 -19.50 -11.02
CA ASP A 87 13.27 -19.71 -11.91
C ASP A 87 12.09 -20.31 -11.15
N VAL A 88 11.05 -19.50 -10.88
CA VAL A 88 9.84 -19.94 -10.17
C VAL A 88 8.86 -20.54 -11.19
N PRO A 89 8.44 -21.81 -11.02
CA PRO A 89 7.42 -22.40 -11.88
C PRO A 89 6.07 -21.68 -11.68
N ARG A 90 5.32 -21.50 -12.77
CA ARG A 90 3.98 -20.89 -12.72
C ARG A 90 3.06 -21.74 -11.83
N ALA A 91 2.25 -21.09 -10.99
CA ALA A 91 1.20 -21.75 -10.24
C ALA A 91 0.27 -22.58 -11.15
N GLY A 92 -0.14 -23.76 -10.68
CA GLY A 92 -1.09 -24.62 -11.39
C GLY A 92 -2.46 -23.95 -11.52
N TRP A 93 -3.17 -24.21 -12.62
CA TRP A 93 -4.45 -23.55 -12.91
C TRP A 93 -5.50 -23.73 -11.82
N ARG A 94 -5.55 -24.90 -11.15
CA ARG A 94 -6.46 -25.17 -10.02
C ARG A 94 -6.14 -24.28 -8.82
N THR A 95 -4.85 -24.11 -8.52
CA THR A 95 -4.38 -23.25 -7.43
C THR A 95 -4.73 -21.79 -7.70
N VAL A 96 -4.53 -21.34 -8.94
CA VAL A 96 -4.92 -19.98 -9.35
C VAL A 96 -6.44 -19.80 -9.25
N LEU A 97 -7.23 -20.72 -9.79
CA LEU A 97 -8.69 -20.60 -9.75
C LEU A 97 -9.23 -20.59 -8.31
N LEU A 98 -8.79 -21.52 -7.46
CA LEU A 98 -9.30 -21.62 -6.09
C LEU A 98 -8.75 -20.51 -5.19
N GLY A 99 -7.42 -20.32 -5.19
CA GLY A 99 -6.74 -19.43 -4.25
C GLY A 99 -6.77 -17.96 -4.66
N GLU A 100 -6.73 -17.67 -5.95
CA GLU A 100 -6.67 -16.28 -6.44
C GLU A 100 -8.04 -15.76 -6.86
N ILE A 101 -8.95 -16.60 -7.38
CA ILE A 101 -10.26 -16.14 -7.88
C ILE A 101 -11.39 -16.45 -6.89
N LEU A 102 -11.67 -17.73 -6.64
CA LEU A 102 -12.88 -18.15 -5.92
C LEU A 102 -12.86 -17.71 -4.45
N PHE A 103 -11.76 -17.95 -3.73
CA PHE A 103 -11.71 -17.61 -2.31
C PHE A 103 -11.80 -16.10 -2.04
N PRO A 104 -11.03 -15.21 -2.71
CA PRO A 104 -11.19 -13.77 -2.53
C PRO A 104 -12.57 -13.26 -2.94
N THR A 105 -13.15 -13.80 -4.02
CA THR A 105 -14.50 -13.41 -4.48
C THR A 105 -15.57 -13.82 -3.48
N ALA A 106 -15.50 -15.05 -2.94
CA ALA A 106 -16.44 -15.52 -1.92
C ALA A 106 -16.37 -14.64 -0.66
N MET A 107 -15.16 -14.27 -0.21
CA MET A 107 -14.97 -13.36 0.91
C MET A 107 -15.56 -11.97 0.63
N ALA A 108 -15.33 -11.41 -0.56
CA ALA A 108 -15.90 -10.13 -0.96
C ALA A 108 -17.44 -10.17 -0.97
N VAL A 109 -18.05 -11.24 -1.50
CA VAL A 109 -19.51 -11.42 -1.52
C VAL A 109 -20.07 -11.51 -0.11
N MET A 110 -19.48 -12.34 0.76
CA MET A 110 -19.95 -12.49 2.15
C MET A 110 -19.91 -11.16 2.92
N LEU A 111 -18.81 -10.40 2.81
CA LEU A 111 -18.67 -9.11 3.50
C LEU A 111 -19.55 -8.02 2.90
N THR A 112 -19.80 -8.08 1.59
CA THR A 112 -20.76 -7.17 0.93
C THR A 112 -22.18 -7.44 1.41
N ILE A 113 -22.59 -8.72 1.52
CA ILE A 113 -23.90 -9.10 2.06
C ILE A 113 -24.04 -8.62 3.51
N ALA A 114 -23.00 -8.79 4.33
CA ALA A 114 -23.00 -8.30 5.71
C ALA A 114 -23.16 -6.77 5.78
N TYR A 115 -22.45 -6.03 4.94
CA TYR A 115 -22.63 -4.57 4.82
C TYR A 115 -24.04 -4.19 4.39
N MET A 116 -24.57 -4.83 3.35
CA MET A 116 -25.93 -4.58 2.85
C MET A 116 -27.00 -4.90 3.89
N PHE A 117 -26.83 -5.95 4.68
CA PHE A 117 -27.76 -6.32 5.74
C PHE A 117 -27.82 -5.25 6.84
N VAL A 118 -26.67 -4.74 7.29
CA VAL A 118 -26.64 -3.67 8.30
C VAL A 118 -27.23 -2.37 7.73
N LYS A 119 -27.13 -2.16 6.42
CA LYS A 119 -27.65 -0.98 5.73
C LYS A 119 -29.06 -1.14 5.15
N SER A 120 -29.73 -2.26 5.36
CA SER A 120 -31.13 -2.43 4.92
C SER A 120 -32.13 -1.89 5.93
N PHE A 121 -31.71 -1.63 7.17
CA PHE A 121 -32.57 -1.08 8.21
C PHE A 121 -33.00 0.35 7.88
N PRO A 122 -34.30 0.69 8.05
CA PRO A 122 -34.81 2.02 7.75
C PRO A 122 -34.23 3.07 8.69
N ASP A 123 -34.11 4.30 8.18
CA ASP A 123 -33.70 5.45 8.99
C ASP A 123 -34.76 5.80 10.07
N GLN A 124 -34.43 6.67 11.02
CA GLN A 124 -35.33 7.14 12.08
C GLN A 124 -36.66 7.71 11.55
N ASN A 125 -36.66 8.20 10.30
CA ASN A 125 -37.83 8.73 9.61
C ASN A 125 -38.62 7.67 8.81
N GLY A 126 -38.24 6.39 8.88
CA GLY A 126 -38.89 5.30 8.14
C GLY A 126 -38.57 5.24 6.64
N ASN A 127 -37.68 6.11 6.16
CA ASN A 127 -37.28 6.14 4.76
C ASN A 127 -36.35 4.96 4.44
N ALA A 128 -36.55 4.36 3.26
CA ALA A 128 -35.64 3.35 2.75
C ALA A 128 -34.27 4.01 2.46
N PRO A 129 -33.16 3.42 2.95
CA PRO A 129 -31.84 3.94 2.67
C PRO A 129 -31.50 3.78 1.18
N ALA A 130 -30.70 4.71 0.65
CA ALA A 130 -30.17 4.62 -0.71
C ALA A 130 -29.35 3.32 -0.91
N SER A 131 -29.26 2.85 -2.16
CA SER A 131 -28.78 1.50 -2.48
C SER A 131 -27.38 1.19 -1.93
N PRO A 132 -27.26 0.41 -0.84
CA PRO A 132 -25.96 0.19 -0.19
C PRO A 132 -24.96 -0.54 -1.09
N LEU A 133 -25.46 -1.31 -2.07
CA LEU A 133 -24.65 -1.98 -3.06
C LEU A 133 -23.97 -0.99 -4.02
N VAL A 134 -24.71 0.02 -4.47
CA VAL A 134 -24.15 1.06 -5.36
C VAL A 134 -23.11 1.87 -4.61
N ARG A 135 -23.43 2.26 -3.36
CA ARG A 135 -22.50 2.95 -2.47
C ARG A 135 -21.16 2.22 -2.34
N ILE A 136 -21.19 0.95 -1.92
CA ILE A 136 -19.97 0.19 -1.68
C ILE A 136 -19.22 -0.10 -2.99
N ALA A 137 -19.92 -0.29 -4.10
CA ALA A 137 -19.31 -0.46 -5.42
C ALA A 137 -18.54 0.81 -5.86
N VAL A 138 -19.14 1.99 -5.71
CA VAL A 138 -18.50 3.27 -6.04
C VAL A 138 -17.26 3.50 -5.18
N ILE A 139 -17.35 3.27 -3.88
CA ILE A 139 -16.24 3.49 -2.94
C ILE A 139 -15.11 2.48 -3.13
N SER A 140 -15.44 1.21 -3.40
CA SER A 140 -14.42 0.17 -3.57
C SER A 140 -13.72 0.23 -4.92
N LEU A 141 -14.45 0.49 -6.01
CA LEU A 141 -13.88 0.56 -7.37
C LEU A 141 -13.31 1.95 -7.70
N GLY A 142 -13.80 3.00 -7.04
CA GLY A 142 -13.39 4.39 -7.24
C GLY A 142 -11.87 4.60 -7.20
N PRO A 143 -11.13 4.14 -6.18
CA PRO A 143 -9.67 4.25 -6.12
C PRO A 143 -8.95 3.55 -7.30
N VAL A 144 -9.49 2.42 -7.76
CA VAL A 144 -8.91 1.66 -8.89
C VAL A 144 -9.11 2.43 -10.20
N VAL A 145 -10.28 3.01 -10.40
CA VAL A 145 -10.60 3.87 -11.56
C VAL A 145 -9.75 5.14 -11.53
N TRP A 146 -9.67 5.81 -10.36
CA TRP A 146 -8.81 6.98 -10.16
C TRP A 146 -7.36 6.70 -10.55
N ASN A 147 -6.80 5.60 -10.06
CA ASN A 147 -5.43 5.19 -10.39
C ASN A 147 -5.26 4.92 -11.89
N SER A 148 -6.25 4.29 -12.52
CA SER A 148 -6.24 4.03 -13.97
C SER A 148 -6.23 5.33 -14.78
N VAL A 149 -7.04 6.31 -14.39
CA VAL A 149 -7.12 7.62 -15.06
C VAL A 149 -5.81 8.40 -14.89
N VAL A 150 -5.29 8.47 -13.66
CA VAL A 150 -4.00 9.13 -13.35
C VAL A 150 -2.87 8.51 -14.18
N LEU A 151 -2.79 7.19 -14.22
CA LEU A 151 -1.77 6.48 -14.99
C LEU A 151 -1.90 6.71 -16.49
N LEU A 152 -3.12 6.72 -17.03
CA LEU A 152 -3.35 6.97 -18.44
C LEU A 152 -2.91 8.39 -18.84
N ALA A 153 -3.25 9.40 -18.02
CA ALA A 153 -2.82 10.77 -18.24
C ALA A 153 -1.29 10.90 -18.19
N LEU A 154 -0.65 10.36 -17.15
CA LEU A 154 0.81 10.39 -16.99
C LEU A 154 1.56 9.54 -18.02
N PHE A 155 0.91 8.51 -18.57
CA PHE A 155 1.46 7.71 -19.65
C PHE A 155 1.62 8.55 -20.92
N PHE A 156 0.61 9.34 -21.30
CA PHE A 156 0.72 10.25 -22.44
C PHE A 156 1.80 11.31 -22.22
N VAL A 157 1.86 11.90 -21.01
CA VAL A 157 2.95 12.83 -20.64
C VAL A 157 4.31 12.17 -20.83
N SER A 158 4.47 10.93 -20.35
CA SER A 158 5.71 10.17 -20.48
C SER A 158 6.04 9.88 -21.93
N LEU A 159 5.06 9.48 -22.75
CA LEU A 159 5.23 9.12 -24.15
C LEU A 159 5.72 10.30 -25.00
N PHE A 160 5.14 11.49 -24.81
CA PHE A 160 5.48 12.68 -25.60
C PHE A 160 6.70 13.42 -25.04
N MET A 161 6.76 13.66 -23.72
CA MET A 161 7.83 14.47 -23.12
C MET A 161 9.07 13.66 -22.75
N GLY A 162 8.92 12.37 -22.48
CA GLY A 162 10.02 11.51 -22.00
C GLY A 162 11.19 11.40 -22.99
N PRO A 163 10.96 11.11 -24.29
CA PRO A 163 12.03 11.10 -25.29
C PRO A 163 12.73 12.44 -25.44
N MET A 164 11.97 13.55 -25.37
CA MET A 164 12.50 14.92 -25.48
C MET A 164 13.39 15.28 -24.29
N MET A 165 13.01 14.84 -23.08
CA MET A 165 13.69 15.17 -21.83
C MET A 165 14.77 14.17 -21.44
N LYS A 166 15.07 13.16 -22.28
CA LYS A 166 16.03 12.09 -21.98
C LYS A 166 17.41 12.60 -21.57
N ASN A 167 17.90 13.64 -22.24
CA ASN A 167 19.21 14.22 -21.97
C ASN A 167 19.16 15.34 -20.92
N SER A 168 18.07 16.10 -20.89
CA SER A 168 17.94 17.28 -20.03
C SER A 168 17.53 16.95 -18.59
N CYS A 169 16.82 15.85 -18.37
CA CYS A 169 16.25 15.49 -17.06
C CYS A 169 16.42 13.99 -16.77
N PRO A 170 17.59 13.55 -16.25
CA PRO A 170 17.84 12.14 -15.96
C PRO A 170 16.93 11.55 -14.88
N LYS A 171 16.22 12.40 -14.12
CA LYS A 171 15.25 12.03 -13.09
C LYS A 171 13.80 12.07 -13.56
N PHE A 172 13.52 12.37 -14.84
CA PHE A 172 12.16 12.52 -15.37
C PHE A 172 11.23 11.36 -14.96
N GLY A 173 11.62 10.11 -15.26
CA GLY A 173 10.78 8.96 -14.91
C GLY A 173 10.60 8.75 -13.39
N ALA A 174 11.59 9.12 -12.58
CA ALA A 174 11.42 9.09 -11.12
C ALA A 174 10.40 10.13 -10.64
N THR A 175 10.40 11.32 -11.25
CA THR A 175 9.46 12.39 -10.94
C THR A 175 8.03 12.02 -11.33
N ILE A 176 7.81 11.49 -12.53
CA ILE A 176 6.48 11.04 -12.97
C ILE A 176 5.96 9.93 -12.06
N ALA A 177 6.80 8.94 -11.73
CA ALA A 177 6.42 7.87 -10.80
C ALA A 177 6.05 8.43 -9.42
N PHE A 178 6.83 9.38 -8.89
CA PHE A 178 6.53 10.02 -7.61
C PHE A 178 5.18 10.75 -7.65
N ILE A 179 4.89 11.51 -8.71
CA ILE A 179 3.60 12.19 -8.88
C ILE A 179 2.44 11.17 -8.89
N ALA A 180 2.58 10.08 -9.66
CA ALA A 180 1.57 9.02 -9.70
C ALA A 180 1.31 8.43 -8.31
N HIS A 181 2.37 8.09 -7.58
CA HIS A 181 2.29 7.55 -6.22
C HIS A 181 1.60 8.51 -5.24
N MET A 182 1.92 9.81 -5.28
CA MET A 182 1.28 10.80 -4.41
C MET A 182 -0.21 10.97 -4.74
N LEU A 183 -0.56 11.05 -6.03
CA LEU A 183 -1.96 11.15 -6.46
C LEU A 183 -2.77 9.90 -6.11
N SER A 184 -2.13 8.72 -6.11
CA SER A 184 -2.77 7.47 -5.66
C SER A 184 -3.11 7.49 -4.18
N VAL A 185 -2.18 7.95 -3.33
CA VAL A 185 -2.43 8.08 -1.88
C VAL A 185 -3.53 9.11 -1.61
N ILE A 186 -3.52 10.25 -2.31
CA ILE A 186 -4.58 11.25 -2.21
C ILE A 186 -5.93 10.66 -2.62
N GLY A 187 -5.99 9.93 -3.73
CA GLY A 187 -7.22 9.25 -4.17
C GLY A 187 -7.72 8.24 -3.14
N MET A 188 -6.83 7.37 -2.63
CA MET A 188 -7.17 6.36 -1.62
C MET A 188 -7.71 7.01 -0.34
N ILE A 189 -7.04 8.05 0.18
CA ILE A 189 -7.50 8.80 1.35
C ILE A 189 -8.82 9.50 1.05
N GLY A 190 -8.97 10.13 -0.12
CA GLY A 190 -10.19 10.83 -0.50
C GLY A 190 -11.42 9.92 -0.56
N PHE A 191 -11.30 8.71 -1.11
CA PHE A 191 -12.40 7.74 -1.11
C PHE A 191 -12.70 7.16 0.29
N PHE A 192 -11.68 7.03 1.14
CA PHE A 192 -11.89 6.68 2.54
C PHE A 192 -12.65 7.78 3.30
N GLU A 193 -12.25 9.05 3.15
CA GLU A 193 -12.96 10.19 3.75
C GLU A 193 -14.39 10.31 3.18
N PHE A 194 -14.58 9.99 1.90
CA PHE A 194 -15.90 9.94 1.31
C PHE A 194 -16.78 8.84 1.93
N LEU A 195 -16.23 7.65 2.20
CA LEU A 195 -16.91 6.63 2.98
C LEU A 195 -17.23 7.13 4.39
N TRP A 196 -16.26 7.74 5.07
CA TRP A 196 -16.42 8.28 6.43
C TRP A 196 -17.55 9.30 6.51
N PHE A 197 -17.64 10.17 5.50
CA PHE A 197 -18.73 11.13 5.30
C PHE A 197 -20.08 10.42 5.06
N LEU A 198 -20.14 9.46 4.14
CA LEU A 198 -21.38 8.73 3.81
C LEU A 198 -21.92 7.88 4.97
N GLU A 199 -21.04 7.50 5.90
CA GLU A 199 -21.39 6.75 7.11
C GLU A 199 -21.75 7.66 8.29
N PHE A 200 -21.96 8.94 8.04
CA PHE A 200 -22.31 9.93 9.05
C PHE A 200 -21.38 9.90 10.27
N TRP A 201 -20.08 9.69 10.05
CA TRP A 201 -19.06 9.64 11.10
C TRP A 201 -19.32 8.55 12.15
N ASP A 202 -20.09 7.52 11.80
CA ASP A 202 -20.30 6.33 12.63
C ASP A 202 -19.15 5.34 12.43
N ALA A 203 -18.32 5.20 13.48
CA ALA A 203 -17.17 4.30 13.50
C ALA A 203 -17.54 2.84 13.21
N SER A 204 -18.68 2.35 13.69
CA SER A 204 -19.06 0.95 13.55
C SER A 204 -19.40 0.62 12.10
N HIS A 205 -20.19 1.49 11.47
CA HIS A 205 -20.56 1.34 10.07
C HIS A 205 -19.38 1.55 9.12
N ALA A 206 -18.52 2.53 9.40
CA ALA A 206 -17.35 2.78 8.57
C ALA A 206 -16.34 1.63 8.63
N VAL A 207 -16.12 1.00 9.79
CA VAL A 207 -15.25 -0.18 9.90
C VAL A 207 -15.80 -1.34 9.07
N LEU A 208 -17.11 -1.60 9.14
CA LEU A 208 -17.76 -2.63 8.32
C LEU A 208 -17.63 -2.33 6.83
N GLY A 209 -17.87 -1.08 6.43
CA GLY A 209 -17.69 -0.60 5.05
C GLY A 209 -16.24 -0.76 4.58
N LEU A 210 -15.26 -0.39 5.41
CA LEU A 210 -13.84 -0.51 5.10
C LEU A 210 -13.42 -1.97 4.89
N ILE A 211 -13.90 -2.89 5.74
CA ILE A 211 -13.64 -4.33 5.59
C ILE A 211 -14.21 -4.85 4.27
N ALA A 212 -15.44 -4.45 3.92
CA ALA A 212 -16.06 -4.81 2.64
C ALA A 212 -15.28 -4.23 1.44
N VAL A 213 -14.89 -2.95 1.51
CA VAL A 213 -14.07 -2.29 0.47
C VAL A 213 -12.76 -3.02 0.24
N ILE A 214 -12.02 -3.34 1.30
CA ILE A 214 -10.72 -4.06 1.21
C ILE A 214 -10.92 -5.44 0.57
N ALA A 215 -11.99 -6.15 0.93
CA ALA A 215 -12.28 -7.47 0.37
C ALA A 215 -12.62 -7.40 -1.12
N ILE A 216 -13.46 -6.44 -1.53
CA ILE A 216 -13.80 -6.21 -2.94
C ILE A 216 -12.55 -5.84 -3.74
N GLN A 217 -11.75 -4.88 -3.26
CA GLN A 217 -10.52 -4.47 -3.94
C GLN A 217 -9.56 -5.65 -4.09
N ARG A 218 -9.35 -6.43 -3.03
CA ARG A 218 -8.51 -7.63 -3.08
C ARG A 218 -9.00 -8.64 -4.12
N ALA A 219 -10.31 -8.87 -4.20
CA ALA A 219 -10.89 -9.74 -5.23
C ALA A 219 -10.63 -9.20 -6.64
N VAL A 220 -10.88 -7.90 -6.87
CA VAL A 220 -10.63 -7.24 -8.16
C VAL A 220 -9.16 -7.34 -8.57
N HIS A 221 -8.22 -6.99 -7.69
CA HIS A 221 -6.79 -7.06 -8.00
C HIS A 221 -6.34 -8.49 -8.32
N LYS A 222 -6.82 -9.48 -7.56
CA LYS A 222 -6.49 -10.89 -7.79
C LYS A 222 -7.04 -11.43 -9.11
N ILE A 223 -8.27 -11.04 -9.47
CA ILE A 223 -8.88 -11.33 -10.77
C ILE A 223 -8.07 -10.67 -11.90
N LEU A 224 -7.71 -9.39 -11.75
CA LEU A 224 -6.90 -8.67 -12.73
C LEU A 224 -5.54 -9.35 -12.96
N ILE A 225 -4.84 -9.74 -11.90
CA ILE A 225 -3.55 -10.44 -11.99
C ILE A 225 -3.71 -11.81 -12.69
N SER A 226 -4.74 -12.56 -12.32
CA SER A 226 -4.86 -13.96 -12.74
C SER A 226 -5.39 -14.14 -14.16
N ILE A 227 -6.30 -13.27 -14.60
CA ILE A 227 -6.95 -13.37 -15.93
C ILE A 227 -6.22 -12.54 -16.98
N PHE A 228 -5.89 -11.28 -16.68
CA PHE A 228 -5.42 -10.33 -17.69
C PHE A 228 -3.90 -10.31 -17.86
N LEU A 229 -3.14 -10.74 -16.84
CA LEU A 229 -1.69 -10.66 -16.91
C LEU A 229 -1.05 -11.93 -17.49
N THR A 230 -0.30 -11.70 -18.56
CA THR A 230 0.58 -12.71 -19.16
C THR A 230 1.94 -12.76 -18.44
N ARG A 231 2.74 -13.78 -18.76
CA ARG A 231 4.09 -13.99 -18.21
C ARG A 231 4.95 -12.74 -18.22
N GLU A 232 5.78 -12.60 -17.19
CA GLU A 232 6.65 -11.45 -16.95
C GLU A 232 7.98 -11.57 -17.70
N PHE A 233 8.59 -10.45 -18.09
CA PHE A 233 9.99 -10.45 -18.49
C PHE A 233 10.90 -10.58 -17.27
N LYS A 234 12.11 -11.14 -17.45
CA LYS A 234 13.13 -11.23 -16.38
C LYS A 234 13.87 -9.92 -16.14
N HIS A 235 13.91 -9.01 -17.11
CA HIS A 235 14.47 -7.67 -16.95
C HIS A 235 13.38 -6.65 -16.61
N ASP A 236 13.75 -5.57 -15.91
CA ASP A 236 12.86 -4.49 -15.45
C ASP A 236 12.63 -3.37 -16.50
N GLU A 237 12.97 -3.62 -17.77
CA GLU A 237 12.88 -2.60 -18.82
C GLU A 237 11.46 -2.11 -19.14
N THR A 238 10.41 -2.91 -18.93
CA THR A 238 9.02 -2.48 -19.18
C THR A 238 8.55 -1.43 -18.17
N ASN A 239 8.84 -1.66 -16.89
CA ASN A 239 8.57 -0.69 -15.82
C ASN A 239 9.31 0.63 -16.06
N ARG A 240 10.59 0.57 -16.45
CA ARG A 240 11.36 1.78 -16.79
C ARG A 240 10.85 2.48 -18.05
N ALA A 241 10.39 1.72 -19.04
CA ALA A 241 9.81 2.27 -20.28
C ALA A 241 8.51 3.02 -19.98
N TRP A 242 7.66 2.51 -19.08
CA TRP A 242 6.42 3.14 -18.66
C TRP A 242 6.63 4.59 -18.19
N TRP A 243 7.54 4.79 -17.24
CA TRP A 243 7.78 6.10 -16.64
C TRP A 243 8.56 7.08 -17.52
N THR A 244 9.31 6.57 -18.50
CA THR A 244 10.16 7.41 -19.37
C THR A 244 9.60 7.59 -20.77
N GLY A 245 8.53 6.89 -21.13
CA GLY A 245 7.99 6.85 -22.49
C GLY A 245 8.89 6.21 -23.55
N THR A 246 10.07 5.72 -23.18
CA THR A 246 11.06 5.20 -24.14
C THR A 246 10.88 3.70 -24.33
N TRP A 247 9.90 3.31 -25.14
CA TRP A 247 9.57 1.89 -25.43
C TRP A 247 10.49 1.24 -26.48
N TYR A 248 11.08 2.04 -27.37
CA TYR A 248 12.00 1.56 -28.41
C TYR A 248 13.44 1.43 -27.90
N GLY A 249 14.21 0.50 -28.48
CA GLY A 249 15.64 0.34 -28.17
C GLY A 249 15.96 -0.35 -26.82
N ARG A 250 14.95 -0.86 -26.10
CA ARG A 250 15.12 -1.53 -24.79
C ARG A 250 15.09 -3.07 -24.84
N GLY A 251 15.32 -3.66 -26.01
CA GLY A 251 15.32 -5.12 -26.17
C GLY A 251 13.92 -5.78 -26.12
N LEU A 252 12.84 -5.00 -26.20
CA LEU A 252 11.46 -5.52 -26.20
C LEU A 252 11.04 -6.14 -27.55
N GLY A 253 11.74 -5.83 -28.65
CA GLY A 253 11.43 -6.32 -30.00
C GLY A 253 10.00 -5.98 -30.42
N THR A 254 9.32 -6.92 -31.09
CA THR A 254 7.90 -6.77 -31.52
C THR A 254 6.92 -6.63 -30.36
N HIS A 255 7.31 -7.00 -29.14
CA HIS A 255 6.46 -6.80 -27.97
C HIS A 255 6.33 -5.32 -27.57
N ALA A 256 7.16 -4.41 -28.11
CA ALA A 256 7.10 -2.99 -27.79
C ALA A 256 5.70 -2.36 -28.04
N MET A 257 4.91 -2.87 -29.00
CA MET A 257 3.55 -2.37 -29.24
C MET A 257 2.47 -2.96 -28.33
N SER A 258 2.62 -4.21 -27.88
CA SER A 258 1.63 -4.89 -27.04
C SER A 258 1.92 -4.80 -25.55
N GLN A 259 3.17 -4.51 -25.16
CA GLN A 259 3.52 -4.35 -23.75
C GLN A 259 2.87 -3.15 -23.05
N PRO A 260 2.67 -1.98 -23.68
CA PRO A 260 2.05 -0.84 -22.99
C PRO A 260 0.68 -1.18 -22.40
N ALA A 261 -0.18 -1.89 -23.13
CA ALA A 261 -1.50 -2.29 -22.62
C ALA A 261 -1.41 -3.25 -21.41
N ARG A 262 -0.50 -4.24 -21.46
CA ARG A 262 -0.24 -5.12 -20.31
C ARG A 262 0.31 -4.33 -19.12
N GLU A 263 1.28 -3.45 -19.38
CA GLU A 263 1.95 -2.66 -18.35
C GLU A 263 0.97 -1.66 -17.71
N PHE A 264 -0.01 -1.14 -18.44
CA PHE A 264 -1.08 -0.31 -17.88
C PHE A 264 -1.85 -1.07 -16.80
N VAL A 265 -2.31 -2.31 -17.07
CA VAL A 265 -2.99 -3.14 -16.07
C VAL A 265 -2.08 -3.44 -14.89
N VAL A 266 -0.82 -3.77 -15.14
CA VAL A 266 0.20 -3.97 -14.09
C VAL A 266 0.33 -2.72 -13.21
N LYS A 267 0.43 -1.53 -13.82
CA LYS A 267 0.65 -0.27 -13.12
C LYS A 267 -0.56 0.15 -12.34
N THR A 268 -1.78 -0.08 -12.82
CA THR A 268 -3.01 0.18 -12.05
C THR A 268 -3.03 -0.65 -10.75
N ILE A 269 -2.67 -1.93 -10.84
CA ILE A 269 -2.60 -2.83 -9.68
C ILE A 269 -1.48 -2.41 -8.74
N GLU A 270 -0.27 -2.19 -9.27
CA GLU A 270 0.87 -1.71 -8.48
C GLU A 270 0.58 -0.39 -7.79
N LEU A 271 -0.05 0.56 -8.47
CA LEU A 271 -0.34 1.87 -7.88
C LEU A 271 -1.38 1.77 -6.75
N SER A 272 -2.36 0.85 -6.88
CA SER A 272 -3.36 0.58 -5.85
C SER A 272 -2.79 -0.14 -4.64
N LEU A 273 -1.97 -1.17 -4.86
CA LEU A 273 -1.25 -1.88 -3.80
C LEU A 273 -0.28 -0.94 -3.09
N TRP A 274 0.42 -0.07 -3.83
CA TRP A 274 1.38 0.87 -3.27
C TRP A 274 0.72 1.85 -2.30
N SER A 275 -0.43 2.44 -2.68
CA SER A 275 -1.17 3.34 -1.78
C SER A 275 -1.68 2.61 -0.54
N GLY A 276 -2.17 1.38 -0.69
CA GLY A 276 -2.65 0.56 0.42
C GLY A 276 -1.54 0.23 1.40
N ASP A 277 -0.42 -0.31 0.90
CA ASP A 277 0.76 -0.64 1.70
C ASP A 277 1.38 0.61 2.34
N PHE A 278 1.42 1.73 1.62
CA PHE A 278 1.92 2.99 2.16
C PHE A 278 1.10 3.44 3.37
N VAL A 279 -0.22 3.47 3.26
CA VAL A 279 -1.13 3.84 4.35
C VAL A 279 -1.05 2.83 5.50
N LEU A 280 -1.09 1.53 5.20
CA LEU A 280 -1.00 0.46 6.20
C LEU A 280 0.30 0.51 6.99
N CYS A 281 1.45 0.69 6.33
CA CYS A 281 2.73 0.80 7.01
C CYS A 281 2.79 2.04 7.90
N HIS A 282 2.21 3.17 7.51
CA HIS A 282 2.13 4.34 8.40
C HIS A 282 1.28 4.03 9.63
N PHE A 283 0.14 3.35 9.48
CA PHE A 283 -0.67 2.89 10.63
C PHE A 283 0.11 1.96 11.56
N LEU A 284 0.83 0.98 11.02
CA LEU A 284 1.65 0.07 11.83
C LEU A 284 2.75 0.81 12.59
N LEU A 285 3.43 1.77 11.93
CA LEU A 285 4.45 2.59 12.58
C LEU A 285 3.85 3.50 13.67
N MET A 286 2.64 4.01 13.47
CA MET A 286 1.92 4.80 14.49
C MET A 286 1.52 3.96 15.70
N ILE A 287 1.10 2.70 15.50
CA ILE A 287 0.84 1.76 16.61
C ILE A 287 2.12 1.44 17.38
N LEU A 288 3.26 1.36 16.68
CA LEU A 288 4.56 1.08 17.30
C LEU A 288 5.11 2.27 18.09
N LEU A 289 4.81 3.52 17.67
CA LEU A 289 5.36 4.74 18.26
C LEU A 289 5.18 4.82 19.79
N PRO A 290 3.99 4.62 20.39
CA PRO A 290 3.83 4.63 21.85
C PRO A 290 4.80 3.70 22.58
N LEU A 291 5.06 2.52 22.02
CA LEU A 291 5.97 1.56 22.63
C LEU A 291 7.41 2.07 22.60
N THR A 292 7.84 2.73 21.52
CA THR A 292 9.19 3.31 21.40
C THR A 292 9.45 4.51 22.33
N LEU A 293 8.40 5.12 22.87
CA LEU A 293 8.50 6.25 23.80
C LEU A 293 8.66 5.80 25.26
N ILE A 294 8.42 4.52 25.56
CA ILE A 294 8.61 3.97 26.91
C ILE A 294 10.12 3.93 27.22
N PRO A 295 10.58 4.53 28.32
CA PRO A 295 12.00 4.53 28.67
C PRO A 295 12.49 3.09 28.92
N PHE A 296 13.69 2.78 28.44
CA PHE A 296 14.38 1.48 28.58
C PHE A 296 13.68 0.27 27.93
N VAL A 297 12.64 0.50 27.12
CA VAL A 297 11.91 -0.56 26.42
C VAL A 297 12.80 -1.37 25.46
N ASP A 298 13.80 -0.73 24.86
CA ASP A 298 14.77 -1.33 23.95
C ASP A 298 15.65 -2.37 24.68
N THR A 299 16.08 -2.02 25.89
CA THR A 299 16.85 -2.90 26.76
C THR A 299 15.99 -4.06 27.25
N LEU A 300 14.77 -3.75 27.75
CA LEU A 300 13.82 -4.78 28.20
C LEU A 300 13.49 -5.76 27.07
N HIS A 301 13.11 -5.25 25.90
CA HIS A 301 12.76 -6.07 24.74
C HIS A 301 13.93 -6.93 24.27
N SER A 302 15.12 -6.36 24.10
CA SER A 302 16.30 -7.11 23.66
C SER A 302 16.69 -8.21 24.65
N THR A 303 16.55 -7.99 25.96
CA THR A 303 16.79 -9.02 26.98
C THR A 303 15.73 -10.13 26.97
N MET A 304 14.46 -9.80 26.71
CA MET A 304 13.37 -10.79 26.63
C MET A 304 13.48 -11.75 25.45
N LEU A 305 14.15 -11.36 24.36
CA LEU A 305 14.28 -12.20 23.16
C LEU A 305 15.24 -13.39 23.37
N PHE A 306 16.08 -13.39 24.40
CA PHE A 306 17.08 -14.44 24.72
C PHE A 306 17.97 -14.91 23.54
N TRP A 307 18.01 -14.17 22.42
CA TRP A 307 18.76 -14.57 21.22
C TRP A 307 20.27 -14.40 21.34
N LEU A 308 20.73 -13.51 22.20
CA LEU A 308 22.14 -13.18 22.37
C LEU A 308 22.50 -13.23 23.85
N ARG A 309 23.77 -13.49 24.17
CA ARG A 309 24.24 -13.41 25.55
C ARG A 309 24.03 -11.98 26.08
N PRO A 310 23.59 -11.79 27.34
CA PRO A 310 23.33 -10.47 27.91
C PRO A 310 24.47 -9.46 27.74
N SER A 311 25.72 -9.92 27.83
CA SER A 311 26.93 -9.10 27.62
C SER A 311 27.08 -8.53 26.20
N LYS A 312 26.47 -9.15 25.19
CA LYS A 312 26.44 -8.67 23.80
C LYS A 312 25.16 -7.89 23.46
N GLN A 313 24.09 -8.02 24.26
CA GLN A 313 22.81 -7.32 24.03
C GLN A 313 22.82 -5.90 24.58
N ILE A 314 23.47 -5.67 25.73
CA ILE A 314 23.38 -4.40 26.47
C ILE A 314 24.34 -3.33 25.92
N ARG A 315 25.34 -3.71 25.11
CA ARG A 315 26.36 -2.76 24.63
C ARG A 315 25.94 -2.11 23.30
N ALA A 316 25.63 -0.82 23.36
CA ALA A 316 25.37 -0.03 22.14
C ALA A 316 26.57 -0.07 21.17
N PRO A 317 26.32 -0.13 19.85
CA PRO A 317 27.38 -0.13 18.84
C PRO A 317 28.24 1.13 18.91
N LEU A 318 29.57 0.96 18.83
CA LEU A 318 30.53 2.05 18.84
C LEU A 318 30.56 2.75 17.47
N TYR A 319 29.92 3.91 17.39
CA TYR A 319 29.92 4.73 16.18
C TYR A 319 31.05 5.76 16.19
N SER A 320 31.70 5.97 15.05
CA SER A 320 32.61 7.09 14.82
C SER A 320 31.87 8.44 14.94
N ILE A 321 32.61 9.53 15.21
CA ILE A 321 32.03 10.90 15.33
C ILE A 321 31.28 11.28 14.05
N LYS A 322 31.81 10.91 12.88
CA LYS A 322 31.17 11.16 11.57
C LYS A 322 29.83 10.43 11.45
N GLN A 323 29.78 9.15 11.82
CA GLN A 323 28.55 8.35 11.81
C GLN A 323 27.52 8.88 12.81
N LYS A 324 27.93 9.26 14.02
CA LYS A 324 27.03 9.88 15.02
C LYS A 324 26.39 11.16 14.47
N ARG A 325 27.16 12.04 13.85
CA ARG A 325 26.65 13.28 13.24
C ARG A 325 25.68 13.00 12.09
N GLN A 326 25.99 12.02 11.24
CA GLN A 326 25.12 11.62 10.13
C GLN A 326 23.80 11.03 10.63
N ARG A 327 23.85 10.12 11.61
CA ARG A 327 22.66 9.51 12.24
C ARG A 327 21.77 10.59 12.87
N ARG A 328 22.34 11.52 13.63
CA ARG A 328 21.57 12.63 14.24
C ARG A 328 20.84 13.48 13.19
N LYS A 329 21.52 13.81 12.08
CA LYS A 329 20.88 14.55 10.96
C LYS A 329 19.73 13.77 10.33
N ILE A 330 19.91 12.45 10.14
CA ILE A 330 18.86 11.57 9.61
C ILE A 330 17.66 11.53 10.56
N ILE A 331 17.91 11.29 11.85
CA ILE A 331 16.86 11.21 12.87
C ILE A 331 16.08 12.50 12.94
N PHE A 332 16.74 13.67 12.94
CA PHE A 332 16.04 14.95 12.96
C PHE A 332 15.19 15.17 11.70
N LYS A 333 15.77 14.98 10.51
CA LYS A 333 15.08 15.22 9.23
C LYS A 333 13.89 14.28 9.05
N TYR A 334 14.08 12.98 9.25
CA TYR A 334 13.03 11.98 9.03
C TYR A 334 12.07 11.87 10.22
N GLY A 335 12.50 12.26 11.42
CA GLY A 335 11.62 12.46 12.57
C GLY A 335 10.60 13.56 12.29
N LEU A 336 11.04 14.71 11.75
CA LEU A 336 10.11 15.77 11.34
C LEU A 336 9.09 15.28 10.30
N VAL A 337 9.55 14.56 9.25
CA VAL A 337 8.65 14.00 8.23
C VAL A 337 7.68 13.00 8.83
N TYR A 338 8.15 12.14 9.75
CA TYR A 338 7.32 11.17 10.43
C TYR A 338 6.23 11.83 11.27
N PHE A 339 6.58 12.76 12.16
CA PHE A 339 5.60 13.45 12.99
C PHE A 339 4.63 14.31 12.17
N LEU A 340 5.07 14.90 11.05
CA LEU A 340 4.17 15.56 10.10
C LEU A 340 3.17 14.56 9.52
N SER A 341 3.62 13.36 9.12
CA SER A 341 2.71 12.31 8.63
C SER A 341 1.70 11.88 9.71
N VAL A 342 2.13 11.72 10.96
CA VAL A 342 1.24 11.40 12.09
C VAL A 342 0.20 12.51 12.27
N ALA A 343 0.62 13.78 12.27
CA ALA A 343 -0.31 14.91 12.40
C ALA A 343 -1.35 14.94 11.27
N ILE A 344 -0.95 14.64 10.02
CA ILE A 344 -1.86 14.56 8.88
C ILE A 344 -2.87 13.43 9.06
N PHE A 345 -2.42 12.20 9.37
CA PHE A 345 -3.33 11.05 9.54
C PHE A 345 -4.29 11.23 10.71
N VAL A 346 -3.80 11.75 11.84
CA VAL A 346 -4.64 12.06 13.00
C VAL A 346 -5.65 13.16 12.64
N GLY A 347 -5.22 14.21 11.94
CA GLY A 347 -6.10 15.29 11.49
C GLY A 347 -7.21 14.82 10.54
N LEU A 348 -6.89 13.88 9.64
CA LEU A 348 -7.86 13.29 8.71
C LEU A 348 -8.95 12.48 9.43
N VAL A 349 -8.59 11.69 10.44
CA VAL A 349 -9.59 10.87 11.18
C VAL A 349 -10.35 11.70 12.21
N VAL A 350 -9.64 12.51 13.01
CA VAL A 350 -10.22 13.24 14.13
C VAL A 350 -10.94 14.51 13.68
N GLY A 351 -10.45 15.19 12.65
CA GLY A 351 -11.01 16.45 12.16
C GLY A 351 -12.50 16.34 11.82
N PRO A 352 -12.91 15.46 10.89
CA PRO A 352 -14.30 15.29 10.52
C PRO A 352 -15.18 14.89 11.71
N ALA A 353 -14.67 14.08 12.65
CA ALA A 353 -15.42 13.66 13.83
C ALA A 353 -15.69 14.83 14.81
N LEU A 354 -14.72 15.73 15.01
CA LEU A 354 -14.88 16.90 15.88
C LEU A 354 -15.82 17.95 15.29
N PHE A 355 -15.85 18.10 13.97
CA PHE A 355 -16.68 19.10 13.30
C PHE A 355 -18.03 18.54 12.79
N ARG A 356 -18.43 17.35 13.24
CA ARG A 356 -19.70 16.70 12.83
C ARG A 356 -20.92 17.61 12.99
N GLU A 357 -20.95 18.44 14.04
CA GLU A 357 -22.07 19.35 14.34
C GLU A 357 -22.10 20.61 13.46
N TYR A 358 -20.99 20.95 12.81
CA TYR A 358 -20.86 22.16 12.01
C TYR A 358 -20.85 21.89 10.50
N ILE A 359 -20.61 20.64 10.11
CA ILE A 359 -20.53 20.22 8.71
C ILE A 359 -21.91 19.73 8.24
N HIS A 360 -22.75 20.67 7.79
CA HIS A 360 -24.01 20.36 7.12
C HIS A 360 -23.84 20.45 5.60
N PHE A 361 -23.60 19.31 4.93
CA PHE A 361 -23.55 19.25 3.47
C PHE A 361 -24.85 18.71 2.88
N ASN A 362 -25.54 19.53 2.08
CA ASN A 362 -26.64 19.08 1.24
C ASN A 362 -26.08 18.44 -0.04
N CYS A 363 -25.73 17.16 0.04
CA CYS A 363 -25.23 16.40 -1.11
C CYS A 363 -26.37 15.59 -1.76
N THR A 364 -26.91 16.08 -2.88
CA THR A 364 -27.98 15.40 -3.63
C THR A 364 -27.54 14.04 -4.16
N PHE A 365 -26.28 13.92 -4.60
CA PHE A 365 -25.70 12.66 -5.06
C PHE A 365 -25.60 11.64 -3.91
N CYS A 366 -25.20 12.06 -2.72
CA CYS A 366 -25.06 11.20 -1.55
C CYS A 366 -26.40 10.63 -1.08
N ASN A 367 -27.49 11.39 -1.25
CA ASN A 367 -28.85 10.91 -0.97
C ASN A 367 -29.35 9.90 -2.02
N SER A 368 -28.71 9.85 -3.19
CA SER A 368 -29.06 8.91 -4.26
C SER A 368 -28.27 7.59 -4.21
N ILE A 369 -27.17 7.54 -3.44
CA ILE A 369 -26.27 6.37 -3.36
C ILE A 369 -26.17 5.72 -1.98
#